data_AF-A0A7W7K6D7-F1
#
_entry.id   AF-A0A7W7K6D7-F1
#
_cell.length_a   1.000
_cell.length_b   1.000
_cell.length_c   1.000
_cell.angle_alpha   90.00
_cell.angle_beta   90.00
_cell.angle_gamma   90.00
#
_symmetry.space_group_name_H-M   'P 1'
#
loop_
_entity.id
_entity.type
_entity.pdbx_description
1 polymer ?
#
loop_
_entity_poly.entity_id
_entity_poly.type
_entity_poly.pdbx_seq_one_letter_code
_entity_poly.pdbx_strand_id
1 'polypeptide(L)'
;MSAEDEPLDLSEELVIGDAPQFEGDDPAPEQDEQPEDVVIAFADDEDDESEPTPLVKRLREQIRERDRKLSQMRRSPAPANDADPEPQVPDRPRSVADYDYDEDQFNAAIDAHLAAKDEHAAWKQREEKRKSARGEQEAEQARQIEQQRKALGVGDYEVKAAAVRDRLSDAQMAILINGADNPAQMIYALGRSESRLDMLCGEENLAKFAVMLGKMEKDIKVTKKTAPTPESRVRGASGPMNIGGDKQLEKLEKEAARTGDRTKLIQYRQTLKTRAA
;
A
#
# COMPACT_ATOMS: atom_id res chain seq x y z
N MET A 1 -31.47 -72.34 -11.33
CA MET A 1 -30.96 -72.36 -9.94
C MET A 1 -29.99 -71.21 -9.85
N SER A 2 -30.20 -70.11 -9.13
CA SER A 2 -31.28 -69.58 -8.28
C SER A 2 -31.00 -68.06 -8.24
N ALA A 3 -32.01 -67.20 -8.29
CA ALA A 3 -32.42 -66.32 -7.16
C ALA A 3 -31.36 -65.24 -6.84
N GLU A 4 -31.60 -63.93 -6.78
CA GLU A 4 -32.74 -63.10 -6.35
C GLU A 4 -32.39 -61.64 -6.77
N ASP A 5 -33.31 -60.89 -7.39
CA ASP A 5 -34.11 -59.79 -6.79
C ASP A 5 -33.33 -58.53 -6.37
N GLU A 6 -33.54 -57.42 -7.10
CA GLU A 6 -34.14 -56.18 -6.56
C GLU A 6 -34.31 -55.09 -7.65
N PRO A 7 -35.55 -54.64 -7.94
CA PRO A 7 -35.84 -53.46 -8.75
C PRO A 7 -36.23 -52.25 -7.90
N LEU A 8 -35.62 -51.07 -8.13
CA LEU A 8 -36.09 -49.81 -7.55
C LEU A 8 -36.99 -49.06 -8.53
N ASP A 9 -38.27 -49.37 -8.35
CA ASP A 9 -39.47 -48.55 -8.34
C ASP A 9 -39.35 -47.07 -8.79
N LEU A 10 -40.03 -46.78 -9.89
CA LEU A 10 -40.24 -45.46 -10.47
C LEU A 10 -41.77 -45.30 -10.62
N SER A 11 -42.45 -45.11 -9.50
CA SER A 11 -43.87 -44.71 -9.51
C SER A 11 -44.28 -44.02 -8.21
N GLU A 12 -44.47 -42.70 -8.26
CA GLU A 12 -45.53 -42.07 -7.46
C GLU A 12 -46.01 -40.78 -8.13
N GLU A 13 -47.03 -40.98 -8.96
CA GLU A 13 -48.02 -40.01 -9.36
C GLU A 13 -49.02 -39.87 -8.20
N LEU A 14 -49.20 -38.66 -7.65
CA LEU A 14 -50.30 -38.41 -6.71
C LEU A 14 -51.12 -37.19 -7.13
N VAL A 15 -52.35 -37.54 -7.48
CA VAL A 15 -53.47 -36.77 -8.00
C VAL A 15 -54.10 -35.89 -6.91
N ILE A 16 -54.66 -34.77 -7.38
CA ILE A 16 -55.37 -33.71 -6.66
C ILE A 16 -56.82 -34.12 -6.29
N GLY A 17 -57.31 -33.65 -5.13
CA GLY A 17 -58.73 -33.56 -4.71
C GLY A 17 -58.93 -34.14 -3.29
N ASP A 18 -59.69 -33.61 -2.33
CA ASP A 18 -60.76 -32.61 -2.22
C ASP A 18 -60.97 -32.32 -0.70
N ALA A 19 -61.69 -31.25 -0.37
CA ALA A 19 -61.72 -30.45 0.87
C ALA A 19 -62.08 -31.13 2.23
N PRO A 20 -61.94 -30.41 3.37
CA PRO A 20 -63.06 -29.58 3.83
C PRO A 20 -62.74 -28.18 4.37
N GLN A 21 -63.76 -27.34 4.29
CA GLN A 21 -63.91 -25.98 4.79
C GLN A 21 -63.66 -25.84 6.30
N PHE A 22 -63.01 -24.75 6.70
CA PHE A 22 -63.17 -24.15 8.02
C PHE A 22 -63.30 -22.63 7.87
N GLU A 23 -64.53 -22.13 7.94
CA GLU A 23 -64.85 -20.72 8.19
C GLU A 23 -64.54 -20.40 9.66
N GLY A 24 -63.76 -19.35 9.88
CA GLY A 24 -63.49 -18.78 11.19
C GLY A 24 -62.97 -17.35 11.02
N ASP A 25 -63.87 -16.41 11.28
CA ASP A 25 -63.75 -14.96 11.24
C ASP A 25 -62.46 -14.36 11.82
N ASP A 26 -62.05 -13.27 11.17
CA ASP A 26 -61.02 -12.24 11.43
C ASP A 26 -60.95 -11.71 12.90
N PRO A 27 -59.80 -11.14 13.37
CA PRO A 27 -59.16 -9.99 12.71
C PRO A 27 -57.63 -9.98 12.60
N ALA A 28 -57.18 -9.50 11.44
CA ALA A 28 -55.84 -9.01 11.08
C ALA A 28 -55.27 -7.89 11.99
N PRO A 29 -54.03 -7.40 11.75
CA PRO A 29 -52.82 -8.01 11.16
C PRO A 29 -51.59 -7.83 12.08
N GLU A 30 -50.55 -8.66 12.00
CA GLU A 30 -49.18 -8.19 12.36
C GLU A 30 -48.07 -9.09 11.79
N GLN A 31 -47.40 -8.53 10.78
CA GLN A 31 -45.97 -8.64 10.46
C GLN A 31 -45.46 -9.96 9.85
N ASP A 32 -45.47 -9.99 8.50
CA ASP A 32 -44.50 -10.77 7.72
C ASP A 32 -43.09 -10.21 7.98
N GLU A 33 -42.28 -10.94 8.75
CA GLU A 33 -40.83 -10.79 8.79
C GLU A 33 -40.26 -11.23 7.43
N GLN A 34 -40.12 -10.28 6.50
CA GLN A 34 -39.27 -10.41 5.32
C GLN A 34 -37.81 -10.58 5.79
N PRO A 35 -36.98 -11.42 5.13
CA PRO A 35 -35.55 -11.47 5.45
C PRO A 35 -34.94 -10.09 5.18
N GLU A 36 -34.31 -9.51 6.19
CA GLU A 36 -33.56 -8.27 6.08
C GLU A 36 -32.60 -8.34 4.87
N ASP A 37 -32.76 -7.44 3.91
CA ASP A 37 -31.82 -7.28 2.81
C ASP A 37 -30.44 -6.93 3.39
N VAL A 38 -29.51 -7.88 3.37
CA VAL A 38 -28.12 -7.66 3.78
C VAL A 38 -27.44 -6.79 2.72
N VAL A 39 -27.53 -5.47 2.88
CA VAL A 39 -26.79 -4.51 2.07
C VAL A 39 -25.32 -4.53 2.49
N ILE A 40 -24.50 -5.27 1.73
CA ILE A 40 -23.04 -5.26 1.87
C ILE A 40 -22.52 -4.02 1.13
N ALA A 41 -22.47 -2.88 1.82
CA ALA A 41 -21.89 -1.63 1.32
C ALA A 41 -20.45 -1.45 1.83
N PHE A 42 -19.60 -0.77 1.06
CA PHE A 42 -18.31 -0.32 1.56
C PHE A 42 -18.53 0.86 2.51
N ALA A 43 -17.70 1.00 3.55
CA ALA A 43 -17.88 1.98 4.63
C ALA A 43 -17.86 3.47 4.19
N ASP A 44 -17.72 3.76 2.90
CA ASP A 44 -17.68 5.10 2.30
C ASP A 44 -18.89 5.38 1.39
N ASP A 45 -19.84 4.43 1.27
CA ASP A 45 -21.05 4.53 0.44
C ASP A 45 -22.28 4.90 1.31
N GLU A 46 -22.24 6.04 2.01
CA GLU A 46 -23.46 6.65 2.57
C GLU A 46 -24.10 7.59 1.51
N ASP A 47 -25.25 7.17 0.98
CA ASP A 47 -26.02 7.89 -0.05
C ASP A 47 -26.74 9.12 0.54
N ASP A 48 -26.16 10.31 0.42
CA ASP A 48 -26.88 11.58 0.63
C ASP A 48 -27.55 12.05 -0.68
N GLU A 49 -28.86 11.83 -0.79
CA GLU A 49 -29.72 12.42 -1.84
C GLU A 49 -29.81 13.94 -1.69
N SER A 50 -28.87 14.67 -2.30
CA SER A 50 -29.00 16.11 -2.52
C SER A 50 -28.50 16.53 -3.90
N GLU A 51 -29.13 17.55 -4.46
CA GLU A 51 -28.84 18.04 -5.82
C GLU A 51 -27.33 18.24 -6.05
N PRO A 52 -26.81 17.86 -7.23
CA PRO A 52 -25.37 17.70 -7.41
C PRO A 52 -24.64 19.04 -7.27
N THR A 53 -23.94 19.19 -6.15
CA THR A 53 -23.01 20.29 -5.90
C THR A 53 -21.95 20.36 -7.02
N PRO A 54 -21.32 21.52 -7.27
CA PRO A 54 -20.26 21.64 -8.28
C PRO A 54 -19.10 20.66 -8.08
N LEU A 55 -18.86 20.21 -6.85
CA LEU A 55 -17.90 19.14 -6.54
C LEU A 55 -18.34 17.79 -7.09
N VAL A 56 -19.63 17.43 -6.94
CA VAL A 56 -20.21 16.19 -7.50
C VAL A 56 -20.12 16.18 -9.02
N LYS A 57 -20.30 17.32 -9.69
CA LYS A 57 -20.12 17.42 -11.15
C LYS A 57 -18.67 17.15 -11.56
N ARG A 58 -17.69 17.74 -10.86
CA ARG A 58 -16.26 17.48 -11.08
C ARG A 58 -15.89 16.03 -10.80
N LEU A 59 -16.46 15.42 -9.76
CA LEU A 59 -16.28 14.01 -9.43
C LEU A 59 -16.87 13.11 -10.53
N ARG A 60 -18.07 13.40 -11.04
CA ARG A 60 -18.66 12.65 -12.17
C ARG A 60 -17.82 12.77 -13.44
N GLU A 61 -17.23 13.92 -13.71
CA GLU A 61 -16.28 14.10 -14.82
C GLU A 61 -15.02 13.26 -14.60
N GLN A 62 -14.45 13.27 -13.39
CA GLN A 62 -13.29 12.45 -13.05
C GLN A 62 -13.60 10.95 -13.12
N ILE A 63 -14.79 10.51 -12.69
CA ILE A 63 -15.24 9.11 -12.80
C ILE A 63 -15.35 8.73 -14.27
N ARG A 64 -16.01 9.53 -15.10
CA ARG A 64 -16.09 9.27 -16.56
C ARG A 64 -14.71 9.24 -17.22
N GLU A 65 -13.79 10.11 -16.80
CA GLU A 65 -12.43 10.10 -17.31
C GLU A 65 -11.67 8.85 -16.87
N ARG A 66 -11.82 8.43 -15.61
CA ARG A 66 -11.27 7.18 -15.08
C ARG A 66 -11.87 5.98 -15.80
N ASP A 67 -13.17 5.94 -16.04
CA ASP A 67 -13.85 4.86 -16.76
C ASP A 67 -13.41 4.80 -18.22
N ARG A 68 -13.21 5.95 -18.88
CA ARG A 68 -12.60 5.99 -20.22
C ARG A 68 -11.18 5.45 -20.19
N LYS A 69 -10.37 5.82 -19.20
CA LYS A 69 -9.01 5.29 -19.03
C LYS A 69 -9.02 3.79 -18.75
N LEU A 70 -9.92 3.30 -17.90
CA LEU A 70 -10.09 1.87 -17.61
C LEU A 70 -10.58 1.11 -18.84
N SER A 71 -11.51 1.66 -19.61
CA SER A 71 -11.96 1.09 -20.89
C SER A 71 -10.83 1.05 -21.91
N GLN A 72 -10.00 2.10 -21.99
CA GLN A 72 -8.81 2.13 -22.82
C GLN A 72 -7.76 1.10 -22.38
N MET A 73 -7.49 0.98 -21.07
CA MET A 73 -6.56 -0.02 -20.53
C MET A 73 -7.07 -1.46 -20.70
N ARG A 74 -8.39 -1.68 -20.61
CA ARG A 74 -9.02 -2.99 -20.88
C ARG A 74 -9.07 -3.32 -22.37
N ARG A 75 -9.10 -2.30 -23.24
CA ARG A 75 -9.06 -2.45 -24.70
C ARG A 75 -7.62 -2.64 -25.21
N SER A 76 -6.64 -2.07 -24.50
CA SER A 76 -5.26 -2.54 -24.61
C SER A 76 -5.23 -4.01 -24.18
N PRO A 77 -4.48 -4.87 -24.88
CA PRO A 77 -4.34 -6.25 -24.46
C PRO A 77 -3.86 -6.26 -23.00
N ALA A 78 -4.45 -7.16 -22.19
CA ALA A 78 -3.95 -7.48 -20.85
C ALA A 78 -2.42 -7.62 -20.91
N PRO A 79 -1.68 -7.29 -19.82
CA PRO A 79 -0.23 -7.50 -19.81
C PRO A 79 0.03 -8.92 -20.28
N ALA A 80 0.64 -9.03 -21.47
CA ALA A 80 0.88 -10.31 -22.09
C ALA A 80 1.65 -11.15 -21.07
N ASN A 81 1.20 -12.39 -20.86
CA ASN A 81 1.99 -13.38 -20.12
C ASN A 81 3.44 -13.25 -20.55
N ASP A 82 4.38 -13.29 -19.60
CA ASP A 82 5.75 -12.83 -19.81
C ASP A 82 6.52 -13.51 -20.97
N ALA A 83 5.96 -14.57 -21.56
CA ALA A 83 6.49 -15.27 -22.71
C ALA A 83 5.70 -14.94 -24.01
N ASP A 84 6.07 -13.87 -24.71
CA ASP A 84 5.81 -13.75 -26.15
C ASP A 84 6.86 -14.66 -26.83
N PRO A 85 6.50 -15.80 -27.43
CA PRO A 85 7.47 -16.74 -27.98
C PRO A 85 8.31 -16.08 -29.09
N GLU A 86 9.61 -16.35 -29.10
CA GLU A 86 10.50 -15.83 -30.14
C GLU A 86 10.04 -16.34 -31.52
N PRO A 87 9.77 -15.44 -32.49
CA PRO A 87 9.34 -15.87 -33.82
C PRO A 87 10.48 -16.61 -34.51
N GLN A 88 10.18 -17.76 -35.09
CA GLN A 88 11.16 -18.54 -35.84
C GLN A 88 11.38 -17.89 -37.19
N VAL A 89 12.62 -17.45 -37.45
CA VAL A 89 13.01 -16.93 -38.75
C VAL A 89 13.42 -18.13 -39.62
N PRO A 90 12.75 -18.40 -40.75
CA PRO A 90 13.16 -19.46 -41.66
C PRO A 90 14.56 -19.19 -42.22
N ASP A 91 15.25 -20.22 -42.71
CA ASP A 91 16.56 -20.03 -43.33
C ASP A 91 16.47 -19.18 -44.60
N ARG A 92 17.49 -18.36 -44.84
CA ARG A 92 17.54 -17.53 -46.04
C ARG A 92 17.64 -18.41 -47.30
N PRO A 93 16.75 -18.22 -48.30
CA PRO A 93 16.89 -18.83 -49.61
C PRO A 93 18.25 -18.47 -50.22
N ARG A 94 19.04 -19.46 -50.64
CA ARG A 94 20.41 -19.24 -51.14
C ARG A 94 20.46 -19.08 -52.66
N SER A 95 19.70 -19.88 -53.39
CA SER A 95 19.65 -19.84 -54.85
C SER A 95 18.29 -20.29 -55.39
N VAL A 96 17.97 -19.89 -56.61
CA VAL A 96 16.75 -20.33 -57.32
C VAL A 96 16.79 -21.84 -57.61
N ALA A 97 17.99 -22.45 -57.68
CA ALA A 97 18.16 -23.89 -57.89
C ALA A 97 17.61 -24.74 -56.75
N ASP A 98 17.51 -24.17 -55.53
CA ASP A 98 16.92 -24.85 -54.37
C ASP A 98 15.38 -24.92 -54.45
N TYR A 99 14.77 -24.19 -55.41
CA TYR A 99 13.32 -24.08 -55.66
C TYR A 99 12.98 -24.51 -57.10
N ASP A 100 13.68 -25.52 -57.63
CA ASP A 100 13.44 -26.05 -58.97
C ASP A 100 13.51 -25.01 -60.11
N TYR A 101 14.29 -23.94 -59.93
CA TYR A 101 14.38 -22.78 -60.84
C TYR A 101 13.07 -21.99 -61.00
N ASP A 102 12.13 -22.15 -60.08
CA ASP A 102 10.91 -21.34 -60.00
C ASP A 102 11.23 -19.99 -59.35
N GLU A 103 11.29 -18.93 -60.17
CA GLU A 103 11.57 -17.57 -59.72
C GLU A 103 10.48 -17.03 -58.78
N ASP A 104 9.22 -17.40 -58.98
CA ASP A 104 8.10 -16.92 -58.17
C ASP A 104 8.13 -17.53 -56.77
N GLN A 105 8.40 -18.84 -56.67
CA GLN A 105 8.58 -19.51 -55.38
C GLN A 105 9.82 -19.00 -54.63
N PHE A 106 10.91 -18.75 -55.34
CA PHE A 106 12.12 -18.17 -54.74
C PHE A 106 11.85 -16.77 -54.19
N ASN A 107 11.18 -15.90 -54.95
CA ASN A 107 10.84 -14.54 -54.50
C ASN A 107 9.89 -14.58 -53.30
N ALA A 108 8.86 -15.44 -53.32
CA ALA A 108 7.97 -15.63 -52.19
C ALA A 108 8.70 -16.10 -50.92
N ALA A 109 9.70 -16.98 -51.05
CA ALA A 109 10.53 -17.43 -49.94
C ALA A 109 11.44 -16.32 -49.40
N ILE A 110 11.96 -15.45 -50.28
CA ILE A 110 12.74 -14.27 -49.89
C ILE A 110 11.87 -13.28 -49.12
N ASP A 111 10.67 -12.99 -49.62
CA ASP A 111 9.72 -12.07 -48.98
C ASP A 111 9.28 -12.59 -47.61
N ALA A 112 8.98 -13.90 -47.50
CA ALA A 112 8.67 -14.56 -46.23
C ALA A 112 9.82 -14.46 -45.22
N HIS A 113 11.07 -14.66 -45.67
CA HIS A 113 12.24 -14.51 -44.83
C HIS A 113 12.45 -13.05 -44.35
N LEU A 114 12.25 -12.07 -45.24
CA LEU A 114 12.36 -10.66 -44.88
C LEU A 114 11.29 -10.25 -43.86
N ALA A 115 10.04 -10.65 -44.07
CA ALA A 115 8.95 -10.41 -43.13
C ALA A 115 9.23 -11.03 -41.76
N ALA A 116 9.68 -12.28 -41.72
CA ALA A 116 10.04 -12.95 -40.47
C ALA A 116 11.22 -12.28 -39.73
N LYS A 117 12.19 -11.74 -40.48
CA LYS A 117 13.30 -10.96 -39.90
C LYS A 117 12.82 -9.64 -39.28
N ASP A 118 11.89 -8.96 -39.93
CA ASP A 118 11.31 -7.71 -39.41
C ASP A 118 10.48 -7.98 -38.16
N GLU A 119 9.69 -9.06 -38.14
CA GLU A 119 8.96 -9.52 -36.96
C GLU A 119 9.89 -9.89 -35.81
N HIS A 120 11.00 -10.57 -36.08
CA HIS A 120 12.04 -10.91 -35.09
C HIS A 120 12.74 -9.67 -34.54
N ALA A 121 13.05 -8.69 -35.39
CA ALA A 121 13.61 -7.42 -34.97
C ALA A 121 12.62 -6.65 -34.08
N ALA A 122 11.33 -6.61 -34.44
CA ALA A 122 10.29 -6.00 -33.64
C ALA A 122 10.07 -6.73 -32.31
N TRP A 123 10.14 -8.06 -32.30
CA TRP A 123 10.08 -8.87 -31.08
C TRP A 123 11.25 -8.56 -30.16
N LYS A 124 12.50 -8.53 -30.67
CA LYS A 124 13.69 -8.14 -29.89
C LYS A 124 13.57 -6.75 -29.29
N GLN A 125 13.12 -5.77 -30.07
CA GLN A 125 12.91 -4.41 -29.56
C GLN A 125 11.83 -4.38 -28.46
N ARG A 126 10.76 -5.15 -28.59
CA ARG A 126 9.72 -5.28 -27.54
C ARG A 126 10.29 -5.96 -26.29
N GLU A 127 11.10 -7.00 -26.45
CA GLU A 127 11.73 -7.72 -25.35
C GLU A 127 12.72 -6.82 -24.58
N GLU A 128 13.56 -6.06 -25.29
CA GLU A 128 14.49 -5.10 -24.70
C GLU A 128 13.75 -3.96 -23.99
N LYS A 129 12.67 -3.42 -24.56
CA LYS A 129 11.80 -2.44 -23.90
C LYS A 129 11.15 -3.00 -22.64
N ARG A 130 10.71 -4.26 -22.66
CA ARG A 130 10.16 -4.93 -21.46
C ARG A 130 11.22 -5.14 -20.39
N LYS A 131 12.41 -5.60 -20.76
CA LYS A 131 13.55 -5.79 -19.84
C LYS A 131 13.99 -4.48 -19.21
N SER A 132 14.15 -3.43 -20.02
CA SER A 132 14.53 -2.10 -19.54
C SER A 132 13.45 -1.50 -18.63
N ALA A 133 12.17 -1.55 -19.01
CA ALA A 133 11.07 -1.09 -18.17
C ALA A 133 11.01 -1.83 -16.82
N ARG A 134 11.21 -3.16 -16.83
CA ARG A 134 11.28 -3.96 -15.60
C ARG A 134 12.49 -3.57 -14.73
N GLY A 135 13.66 -3.38 -15.33
CA GLY A 135 14.86 -2.94 -14.62
C GLY A 135 14.71 -1.54 -14.02
N GLU A 136 14.02 -0.63 -14.71
CA GLU A 136 13.68 0.70 -14.18
C GLU A 136 12.73 0.62 -12.98
N GLN A 137 11.69 -0.22 -13.06
CA GLN A 137 10.78 -0.46 -11.94
C GLN A 137 11.49 -1.06 -10.72
N GLU A 138 12.32 -2.07 -10.91
CA GLU A 138 13.12 -2.69 -9.83
C GLU A 138 14.09 -1.67 -9.20
N ALA A 139 14.71 -0.81 -10.03
CA ALA A 139 15.59 0.24 -9.54
C ALA A 139 14.83 1.34 -8.77
N GLU A 140 13.63 1.72 -9.22
CA GLU A 140 12.78 2.68 -8.52
C GLU A 140 12.30 2.13 -7.17
N GLN A 141 11.85 0.88 -7.13
CA GLN A 141 11.49 0.19 -5.89
C GLN A 141 12.67 0.11 -4.93
N ALA A 142 13.86 -0.26 -5.41
CA ALA A 142 15.06 -0.29 -4.56
C ALA A 142 15.39 1.09 -3.98
N ARG A 143 15.26 2.16 -4.77
CA ARG A 143 15.42 3.54 -4.30
C ARG A 143 14.37 3.92 -3.26
N GLN A 144 13.11 3.54 -3.47
CA GLN A 144 12.02 3.79 -2.52
C GLN A 144 12.29 3.10 -1.17
N ILE A 145 12.69 1.82 -1.19
CA ILE A 145 13.03 1.06 0.02
C ILE A 145 14.23 1.70 0.73
N GLU A 146 15.24 2.15 0.00
CA GLU A 146 16.40 2.82 0.59
C GLU A 146 16.01 4.15 1.25
N GLN A 147 15.11 4.92 0.63
CA GLN A 147 14.56 6.15 1.21
C GLN A 147 13.76 5.85 2.49
N GLN A 148 12.90 4.83 2.48
CA GLN A 148 12.16 4.40 3.68
C GLN A 148 13.11 3.95 4.79
N ARG A 149 14.16 3.19 4.47
CA ARG A 149 15.22 2.79 5.42
C ARG A 149 15.89 4.02 6.05
N LYS A 150 16.26 5.01 5.23
CA LYS A 150 16.85 6.27 5.71
C LYS A 150 15.87 7.06 6.58
N ALA A 151 14.59 7.10 6.22
CA ALA A 151 13.54 7.78 6.99
C ALA A 151 13.29 7.15 8.37
N LEU A 152 13.45 5.82 8.50
CA LEU A 152 13.41 5.14 9.79
C LEU A 152 14.56 5.58 10.71
N GLY A 153 15.77 5.75 10.15
CA GLY A 153 16.93 6.25 10.89
C GLY A 153 17.41 5.32 11.99
N VAL A 154 17.22 4.01 11.82
CA VAL A 154 17.51 2.99 12.83
C VAL A 154 18.84 2.29 12.54
N GLY A 155 19.72 2.21 13.55
CA GLY A 155 21.07 1.66 13.41
C GLY A 155 21.15 0.12 13.35
N ASP A 156 20.19 -0.60 13.93
CA ASP A 156 20.15 -2.08 13.94
C ASP A 156 19.35 -2.68 12.78
N TYR A 157 19.01 -1.87 11.76
CA TYR A 157 18.16 -2.29 10.64
C TYR A 157 18.69 -3.54 9.92
N GLU A 158 19.99 -3.56 9.58
CA GLU A 158 20.57 -4.66 8.79
C GLU A 158 20.54 -5.99 9.53
N VAL A 159 20.77 -5.96 10.85
CA VAL A 159 20.68 -7.16 11.72
C VAL A 159 19.25 -7.68 11.77
N LYS A 160 18.27 -6.78 11.90
CA LYS A 160 16.85 -7.15 11.90
C LYS A 160 16.36 -7.65 10.55
N ALA A 161 16.82 -7.03 9.46
CA ALA A 161 16.49 -7.45 8.11
C ALA A 161 17.07 -8.82 7.76
N ALA A 162 18.31 -9.12 8.19
CA ALA A 162 18.91 -10.44 8.02
C ALA A 162 18.10 -11.52 8.74
N ALA A 163 17.71 -11.29 10.01
CA ALA A 163 16.89 -12.25 10.76
C ALA A 163 15.54 -12.56 10.10
N VAL A 164 14.93 -11.57 9.43
CA VAL A 164 13.69 -11.76 8.66
C VAL A 164 13.95 -12.56 7.39
N ARG A 165 15.02 -12.22 6.65
CA ARG A 165 15.43 -12.92 5.42
C ARG A 165 15.76 -14.38 5.67
N ASP A 166 16.39 -14.70 6.80
CA ASP A 166 16.77 -16.07 7.15
C ASP A 166 15.57 -16.97 7.50
N ARG A 167 14.44 -16.37 7.87
CA ARG A 167 13.24 -17.09 8.30
C ARG A 167 12.16 -17.19 7.22
N LEU A 168 12.05 -16.19 6.34
CA LEU A 168 11.06 -16.17 5.26
C LEU A 168 11.65 -16.77 3.98
N SER A 169 10.80 -17.44 3.19
CA SER A 169 11.18 -17.91 1.85
C SER A 169 11.38 -16.74 0.88
N ASP A 170 12.14 -16.97 -0.19
CA ASP A 170 12.37 -15.96 -1.24
C ASP A 170 11.06 -15.42 -1.84
N ALA A 171 10.05 -16.30 -2.00
CA ALA A 171 8.73 -15.92 -2.50
C ALA A 171 7.96 -15.02 -1.51
N GLN A 172 7.98 -15.36 -0.22
CA GLN A 172 7.37 -14.53 0.83
C GLN A 172 8.08 -13.18 0.96
N MET A 173 9.42 -13.16 0.85
CA MET A 173 10.20 -11.92 0.83
C MET A 173 9.86 -11.05 -0.38
N ALA A 174 9.69 -11.63 -1.55
CA ALA A 174 9.27 -10.90 -2.75
C ALA A 174 7.89 -10.29 -2.58
N ILE A 175 6.93 -11.02 -1.99
CA ILE A 175 5.60 -10.49 -1.68
C ILE A 175 5.69 -9.36 -0.66
N LEU A 176 6.54 -9.48 0.36
CA LEU A 176 6.72 -8.43 1.35
C LEU A 176 7.26 -7.15 0.71
N ILE A 177 8.25 -7.27 -0.17
CA ILE A 177 8.87 -6.12 -0.84
C ILE A 177 7.91 -5.47 -1.83
N ASN A 178 7.15 -6.25 -2.60
CA ASN A 178 6.27 -5.75 -3.65
C ASN A 178 4.86 -5.37 -3.17
N GLY A 179 4.41 -5.98 -2.07
CA GLY A 179 3.02 -5.90 -1.61
C GLY A 179 2.80 -5.01 -0.38
N ALA A 180 3.84 -4.65 0.36
CA ALA A 180 3.71 -3.73 1.50
C ALA A 180 3.81 -2.27 1.05
N ASP A 181 3.07 -1.36 1.71
CA ASP A 181 3.17 0.08 1.43
C ASP A 181 4.52 0.64 1.93
N ASN A 182 4.96 0.17 3.11
CA ASN A 182 6.25 0.50 3.70
C ASN A 182 7.08 -0.74 4.04
N PRO A 183 7.70 -1.40 3.05
CA PRO A 183 8.49 -2.63 3.26
C PRO A 183 9.61 -2.47 4.28
N ALA A 184 10.33 -1.34 4.28
CA ALA A 184 11.42 -1.15 5.26
C ALA A 184 10.90 -1.13 6.71
N GLN A 185 9.77 -0.46 6.95
CA GLN A 185 9.17 -0.39 8.29
C GLN A 185 8.65 -1.76 8.72
N MET A 186 8.01 -2.49 7.80
CA MET A 186 7.51 -3.83 8.04
C MET A 186 8.65 -4.80 8.40
N ILE A 187 9.73 -4.84 7.61
CA ILE A 187 10.91 -5.68 7.88
C ILE A 187 11.47 -5.39 9.27
N TYR A 188 11.61 -4.11 9.62
CA TYR A 188 12.12 -3.74 10.93
C TYR A 188 11.18 -4.14 12.07
N ALA A 189 9.87 -3.95 11.90
CA ALA A 189 8.85 -4.34 12.89
C ALA A 189 8.87 -5.86 13.12
N LEU A 190 8.90 -6.65 12.04
CA LEU A 190 8.96 -8.11 12.10
C LEU A 190 10.24 -8.60 12.78
N GLY A 191 11.40 -8.03 12.46
CA GLY A 191 12.66 -8.38 13.13
C GLY A 191 12.71 -8.01 14.61
N ARG A 192 11.79 -7.15 15.09
CA ARG A 192 11.63 -6.82 16.51
C ARG A 192 10.60 -7.72 17.22
N SER A 193 9.68 -8.32 16.48
CA SER A 193 8.65 -9.21 17.01
C SER A 193 8.73 -10.61 16.40
N GLU A 194 9.50 -11.48 17.05
CA GLU A 194 9.68 -12.88 16.64
C GLU A 194 8.34 -13.64 16.55
N SER A 195 7.39 -13.37 17.46
CA SER A 195 6.07 -14.02 17.43
C SER A 195 5.24 -13.71 16.19
N ARG A 196 5.30 -12.46 15.67
CA ARG A 196 4.59 -12.08 14.44
C ARG A 196 5.26 -12.66 13.21
N LEU A 197 6.58 -12.74 13.24
CA LEU A 197 7.37 -13.37 12.20
C LEU A 197 7.06 -14.87 12.12
N ASP A 198 7.00 -15.57 13.26
CA ASP A 198 6.68 -17.01 13.29
C ASP A 198 5.27 -17.29 12.77
N MET A 199 4.30 -16.41 13.07
CA MET A 199 2.95 -16.50 12.53
C MET A 199 2.93 -16.38 11.00
N LEU A 200 3.77 -15.52 10.42
CA LEU A 200 3.89 -15.36 8.97
C LEU A 200 4.66 -16.52 8.31
N CYS A 201 5.72 -17.00 8.96
CA CYS A 201 6.49 -18.16 8.48
C CYS A 201 5.65 -19.45 8.47
N GLY A 202 4.71 -19.59 9.41
CA GLY A 202 3.82 -20.76 9.48
C GLY A 202 2.75 -20.81 8.37
N GLU A 203 2.56 -19.74 7.60
CA GLU A 203 1.58 -19.70 6.51
C GLU A 203 2.25 -20.04 5.17
N GLU A 204 2.00 -21.25 4.67
CA GLU A 204 2.53 -21.73 3.39
C GLU A 204 1.81 -21.10 2.18
N ASN A 205 0.55 -20.69 2.36
CA ASN A 205 -0.24 -20.12 1.28
C ASN A 205 0.13 -18.64 1.06
N LEU A 206 0.80 -18.37 -0.06
CA LEU A 206 1.27 -17.03 -0.44
C LEU A 206 0.17 -15.96 -0.51
N ALA A 207 -1.05 -16.32 -0.91
CA ALA A 207 -2.16 -15.37 -0.98
C ALA A 207 -2.66 -15.01 0.42
N LYS A 208 -2.78 -16.00 1.31
CA LYS A 208 -3.14 -15.75 2.72
C LYS A 208 -2.05 -14.97 3.45
N PHE A 209 -0.79 -15.28 3.17
CA PHE A 209 0.37 -14.53 3.66
C PHE A 209 0.25 -13.04 3.28
N ALA A 210 -0.06 -12.71 2.02
CA ALA A 210 -0.21 -11.32 1.58
C ALA A 210 -1.34 -10.58 2.34
N VAL A 211 -2.49 -11.25 2.54
CA VAL A 211 -3.62 -10.68 3.30
C VAL A 211 -3.24 -10.46 4.77
N MET A 212 -2.57 -11.44 5.38
CA MET A 212 -2.07 -11.35 6.76
C MET A 212 -1.07 -10.21 6.91
N LEU A 213 -0.14 -10.06 5.97
CA LEU A 213 0.84 -8.98 5.93
C LEU A 213 0.15 -7.61 5.90
N GLY A 214 -0.85 -7.44 5.03
CA GLY A 214 -1.60 -6.18 4.92
C GLY A 214 -2.42 -5.85 6.17
N LYS A 215 -2.93 -6.86 6.89
CA LYS A 215 -3.56 -6.65 8.21
C LYS A 215 -2.54 -6.20 9.25
N MET A 216 -1.39 -6.88 9.30
CA MET A 216 -0.32 -6.53 10.23
C MET A 216 0.24 -5.13 9.98
N GLU A 217 0.29 -4.68 8.71
CA GLU A 217 0.78 -3.35 8.35
C GLU A 217 -0.06 -2.23 8.97
N LYS A 218 -1.39 -2.38 8.93
CA LYS A 218 -2.33 -1.44 9.54
C LYS A 218 -2.16 -1.32 11.06
N ASP A 219 -1.71 -2.40 11.70
CA ASP A 219 -1.49 -2.45 13.15
C ASP A 219 -0.12 -1.90 13.59
N ILE A 220 0.79 -1.56 12.67
CA ILE A 220 2.11 -1.03 13.02
C ILE A 220 2.01 0.44 13.39
N LYS A 221 2.14 0.74 14.68
CA LYS A 221 2.24 2.10 15.20
C LYS A 221 3.70 2.49 15.49
N VAL A 222 4.19 3.51 14.80
CA VAL A 222 5.53 4.09 15.05
C VAL A 222 5.43 5.14 16.15
N THR A 223 5.80 4.79 17.39
CA THR A 223 5.97 5.76 18.47
C THR A 223 7.45 6.01 18.74
N LYS A 224 7.95 7.20 18.40
CA LYS A 224 9.29 7.63 18.82
C LYS A 224 9.25 7.95 20.30
N LYS A 225 9.95 7.15 21.12
CA LYS A 225 10.13 7.46 22.54
C LYS A 225 11.01 8.70 22.63
N THR A 226 10.42 9.85 22.94
CA THR A 226 11.20 11.06 23.28
C THR A 226 11.99 10.75 24.55
N ALA A 227 13.29 11.07 24.54
CA ALA A 227 14.10 10.98 25.74
C ALA A 227 13.40 11.77 26.87
N PRO A 228 13.32 11.22 28.10
CA PRO A 228 12.75 11.95 29.21
C PRO A 228 13.47 13.30 29.32
N THR A 229 12.70 14.38 29.53
CA THR A 229 13.27 15.71 29.73
C THR A 229 14.36 15.61 30.80
N PRO A 230 15.57 16.15 30.56
CA PRO A 230 16.64 16.06 31.54
C PRO A 230 16.12 16.60 32.86
N GLU A 231 16.36 15.84 33.94
CA GLU A 231 15.94 16.24 35.28
C GLU A 231 16.40 17.67 35.52
N SER A 232 15.47 18.57 35.89
CA SER A 232 15.84 19.94 36.19
C SER A 232 16.86 19.89 37.31
N ARG A 233 18.07 20.42 37.08
CA ARG A 233 19.14 20.45 38.07
C ARG A 233 18.54 20.87 39.41
N VAL A 234 18.60 19.98 40.39
CA VAL A 234 18.17 20.28 41.77
C VAL A 234 18.91 21.55 42.14
N ARG A 235 18.16 22.66 42.25
CA ARG A 235 18.69 23.89 42.82
C ARG A 235 18.97 23.56 44.27
N GLY A 236 20.20 23.14 44.54
CA GLY A 236 20.69 22.96 45.89
C GLY A 236 20.36 24.23 46.66
N ALA A 237 19.80 24.07 47.84
CA ALA A 237 19.42 25.13 48.75
C ALA A 237 20.65 25.85 49.33
N SER A 238 21.47 26.43 48.45
CA SER A 238 22.48 27.43 48.79
C SER A 238 22.06 28.72 48.11
N GLY A 239 21.85 29.75 48.94
CA GLY A 239 21.11 30.97 48.67
C GLY A 239 21.50 31.78 47.42
N PRO A 240 20.78 32.89 47.16
CA PRO A 240 20.99 33.71 45.98
C PRO A 240 22.37 34.37 46.03
N MET A 241 23.38 33.73 45.42
CA MET A 241 24.59 34.43 45.03
C MET A 241 24.23 35.30 43.83
N ASN A 242 24.09 36.58 44.13
CA ASN A 242 23.79 37.70 43.24
C ASN A 242 24.95 37.94 42.24
N ILE A 243 25.26 36.94 41.40
CA ILE A 243 26.26 37.02 40.33
C ILE A 243 25.50 37.19 39.01
N GLY A 244 24.81 38.31 38.92
CA GLY A 244 24.18 38.81 37.71
C GLY A 244 23.97 40.28 37.96
N GLY A 245 24.76 41.13 37.30
CA GLY A 245 24.62 42.58 37.42
C GLY A 245 23.16 42.97 37.23
N ASP A 246 22.61 43.69 38.20
CA ASP A 246 21.20 44.03 38.26
C ASP A 246 20.82 44.79 36.98
N LYS A 247 20.12 44.14 36.05
CA LYS A 247 19.75 44.73 34.75
C LYS A 247 18.92 46.01 34.92
N GLN A 248 18.28 46.18 36.07
CA GLN A 248 17.57 47.39 36.46
C GLN A 248 18.55 48.53 36.82
N LEU A 249 19.66 48.24 37.48
CA LEU A 249 20.70 49.20 37.81
C LEU A 249 21.37 49.75 36.54
N GLU A 250 21.67 48.88 35.57
CA GLU A 250 22.26 49.29 34.28
C GLU A 250 21.31 50.18 33.46
N LYS A 251 20.00 49.90 33.50
CA LYS A 251 18.99 50.74 32.84
C LYS A 251 18.87 52.13 33.50
N LEU A 252 18.87 52.18 34.83
CA LEU A 252 18.82 53.43 35.59
C LEU A 252 20.09 54.27 35.41
N GLU A 253 21.25 53.63 35.24
CA GLU A 253 22.51 54.33 34.91
C GLU A 253 22.46 54.97 33.52
N LYS A 254 21.93 54.26 32.52
CA LYS A 254 21.75 54.79 31.16
C LYS A 254 20.73 55.93 31.12
N GLU A 255 19.62 55.81 31.84
CA GLU A 255 18.62 56.89 31.93
C GLU A 255 19.15 58.14 32.63
N ALA A 256 19.94 57.96 33.71
CA ALA A 256 20.58 59.07 34.40
C ALA A 256 21.68 59.73 33.55
N ALA A 257 22.43 58.96 32.75
CA ALA A 257 23.38 59.51 31.79
C ALA A 257 22.69 60.29 30.66
N ARG A 258 21.51 59.84 30.23
CA ARG A 258 20.71 60.49 29.19
C ARG A 258 20.02 61.78 29.67
N THR A 259 19.53 61.78 30.90
CA THR A 259 18.63 62.84 31.42
C THR A 259 19.32 63.76 32.42
N GLY A 260 20.50 63.38 32.93
CA GLY A 260 21.25 64.12 33.96
C GLY A 260 20.72 63.90 35.39
N ASP A 261 19.44 63.58 35.55
CA ASP A 261 18.81 63.34 36.85
C ASP A 261 19.11 61.95 37.42
N ARG A 262 19.82 61.92 38.55
CA ARG A 262 20.26 60.68 39.24
C ARG A 262 19.34 60.20 40.36
N THR A 263 18.25 60.90 40.63
CA THR A 263 17.37 60.66 41.80
C THR A 263 16.87 59.22 41.88
N LYS A 264 16.42 58.64 40.74
CA LYS A 264 15.90 57.27 40.67
C LYS A 264 16.98 56.21 40.95
N LEU A 265 18.21 56.45 40.48
CA LEU A 265 19.34 55.55 40.71
C LEU A 265 19.78 55.54 42.18
N ILE A 266 19.78 56.71 42.83
CA ILE A 266 20.15 56.84 44.24
C ILE A 266 19.11 56.12 45.12
N GLN A 267 17.81 56.34 44.86
CA GLN A 267 16.73 55.63 45.57
C GLN A 267 16.87 54.12 45.40
N TYR A 268 17.08 53.63 44.18
CA TYR A 268 17.25 52.20 43.93
C TYR A 268 18.48 51.63 44.67
N ARG A 269 19.62 52.32 44.64
CA ARG A 269 20.81 51.90 45.41
C ARG A 269 20.58 51.93 46.92
N GLN A 270 19.79 52.87 47.44
CA GLN A 270 19.40 52.89 48.85
C GLN A 270 18.52 51.69 49.21
N THR A 271 17.53 51.36 48.36
CA THR A 271 16.68 50.18 48.58
C THR A 271 17.46 48.87 48.56
N LEU A 272 18.49 48.77 47.72
CA LEU A 272 19.38 47.61 47.70
C LEU A 272 20.23 47.53 48.98
N LYS A 273 20.72 48.68 49.49
CA LYS A 273 21.45 48.72 50.75
C LYS A 273 20.58 48.36 51.95
N THR A 274 19.34 48.83 52.02
CA THR A 274 18.41 48.47 53.10
C THR A 274 17.94 47.02 53.02
N ARG A 275 17.93 46.42 51.83
CA ARG A 275 17.57 45.01 51.62
C ARG A 275 18.72 44.05 51.88
N ALA A 276 19.95 44.53 51.80
CA ALA A 276 21.17 43.75 52.06
C ALA A 276 21.66 43.84 53.52
N ALA A 277 21.09 44.73 54.32
CA ALA A 277 21.29 44.82 55.78
C ALA A 277 20.17 44.04 56.50
#